data_AF-A0A2J6TL09-F1
#
_entry.id   AF-A0A2J6TL09-F1
#
_cell.length_a   1.000
_cell.length_b   1.000
_cell.length_c   1.000
_cell.angle_alpha   90.00
_cell.angle_beta   90.00
_cell.angle_gamma   90.00
#
_symmetry.space_group_name_H-M   'P 1'
#
loop_
_entity.id
_entity.type
_entity.pdbx_description
1 polymer ?
#
loop_
_entity_poly.entity_id
_entity_poly.type
_entity_poly.pdbx_seq_one_letter_code
_entity_poly.pdbx_strand_id
1 'polypeptide(L)' 'MDRNFEAKKCSYSINSYIKVLDIIFPGYYIDDLYFIQDNTPIYIANKVKKWFEDNGIDTSD' A
#
# COMPACT_ATOMS: atom_id res chain seq x y z
N MET A 1 -8.61 -0.52 -21.71
CA MET A 1 -8.69 0.64 -20.79
C MET A 1 -9.80 0.37 -19.78
N ASP A 2 -9.60 -0.61 -18.89
CA ASP A 2 -10.58 -0.89 -17.82
C ASP A 2 -9.85 -1.36 -16.55
N ARG A 3 -9.01 -0.47 -15.99
CA ARG A 3 -8.35 -0.68 -14.70
C ARG A 3 -9.32 -0.55 -13.51
N ASN A 4 -10.59 -0.21 -13.77
CA ASN A 4 -11.60 0.09 -12.75
C ASN A 4 -12.49 -1.11 -12.37
N PHE A 5 -12.34 -2.26 -13.03
CA PHE A 5 -13.22 -3.41 -12.75
C PHE A 5 -12.85 -4.13 -11.45
N GLU A 6 -11.55 -4.28 -11.17
CA GLU A 6 -11.07 -4.97 -9.96
C GLU A 6 -11.14 -4.09 -8.70
N ALA A 7 -10.96 -2.77 -8.84
CA ALA A 7 -11.19 -1.80 -7.77
C ALA A 7 -12.66 -1.71 -7.31
N LYS A 8 -13.59 -2.32 -8.05
CA LYS A 8 -15.02 -2.35 -7.72
C LYS A 8 -15.40 -3.52 -6.82
N LYS A 9 -14.55 -4.55 -6.69
CA LYS A 9 -14.79 -5.72 -5.83
C LYS A 9 -14.30 -5.53 -4.39
N CYS A 10 -13.30 -4.68 -4.20
CA CYS A 10 -12.84 -4.23 -2.89
C CYS A 10 -13.15 -2.74 -2.80
N SER A 11 -14.03 -2.30 -1.89
CA SER A 11 -14.45 -0.89 -1.72
C SER A 11 -13.31 0.10 -1.36
N TYR A 12 -12.05 -0.31 -1.49
CA TYR A 12 -10.86 0.46 -1.19
C TYR A 12 -10.23 0.97 -2.49
N SER A 13 -10.23 2.28 -2.66
CA SER A 13 -9.36 2.98 -3.60
C SER A 13 -7.90 3.00 -3.12
N ILE A 14 -6.96 3.25 -4.03
CA ILE A 14 -5.54 3.51 -3.71
C ILE A 14 -5.41 4.61 -2.63
N ASN A 15 -6.21 5.67 -2.72
CA ASN A 15 -6.15 6.77 -1.76
C ASN A 15 -6.65 6.37 -0.37
N SER A 16 -7.69 5.53 -0.30
CA SER A 16 -8.15 5.00 1.00
C SER A 16 -7.13 4.04 1.59
N TYR A 17 -6.40 3.28 0.77
CA TYR A 17 -5.33 2.41 1.25
C TYR A 17 -4.17 3.22 1.85
N ILE A 18 -3.71 4.28 1.16
CA ILE A 18 -2.68 5.18 1.69
C ILE A 18 -3.10 5.81 3.03
N LYS A 19 -4.36 6.24 3.15
CA LYS A 19 -4.89 6.77 4.43
C LYS A 19 -4.82 5.74 5.56
N VAL A 20 -5.03 4.47 5.24
CA VAL A 20 -4.90 3.39 6.23
C VAL A 20 -3.44 3.20 6.62
N LEU A 21 -2.52 3.22 5.66
CA LEU A 21 -1.08 3.19 5.93
C LEU A 21 -0.65 4.37 6.82
N ASP A 22 -1.06 5.60 6.52
CA ASP A 22 -0.74 6.79 7.33
C ASP A 22 -1.16 6.64 8.81
N ILE A 23 -2.29 5.98 9.06
CA ILE A 23 -2.84 5.83 10.43
C ILE A 23 -2.21 4.65 11.15
N ILE A 24 -2.07 3.52 10.47
CA ILE A 24 -1.72 2.24 11.11
C ILE A 24 -0.21 2.09 11.16
N PHE A 25 0.48 2.37 10.06
CA PHE A 25 1.87 2.00 9.88
C PHE A 25 2.81 2.54 10.97
N PRO A 26 2.71 3.81 11.44
CA PRO A 26 3.56 4.32 12.51
C PRO A 26 3.44 3.58 13.85
N GLY A 27 2.31 2.89 14.09
CA GLY A 27 2.07 2.14 15.32
C GLY A 27 2.54 0.68 15.28
N TYR A 28 2.78 0.14 14.09
CA TYR A 28 3.13 -1.28 13.89
C TYR A 28 4.50 -1.49 13.25
N TYR A 29 5.07 -0.46 12.63
CA TYR A 29 6.42 -0.52 12.09
C TYR A 29 7.43 -0.33 13.22
N ILE A 30 8.12 -1.42 13.52
CA ILE A 30 9.23 -1.46 14.46
C ILE A 30 10.47 -1.73 13.61
N ASP A 31 11.56 -1.04 13.90
CA ASP A 31 12.86 -1.32 13.29
C ASP A 31 13.14 -2.83 13.37
N ASP A 32 13.59 -3.43 12.26
CA ASP A 32 13.79 -4.87 12.02
C ASP A 32 12.56 -5.72 11.63
N LEU A 33 11.41 -5.10 11.33
CA LEU A 33 10.26 -5.82 10.75
C LEU A 33 10.17 -5.69 9.22
N TYR A 34 9.89 -6.82 8.56
CA TYR A 34 9.58 -6.86 7.13
C TYR A 34 8.10 -6.64 6.90
N PHE A 35 7.77 -5.66 6.07
CA PHE A 35 6.39 -5.46 5.62
C PHE A 35 6.04 -6.45 4.51
N ILE A 36 4.94 -7.19 4.68
CA ILE A 36 4.44 -8.18 3.72
C ILE A 36 3.02 -7.81 3.32
N GLN A 37 2.75 -7.81 2.02
CA GLN A 37 1.42 -7.61 1.43
C GLN A 37 1.24 -8.50 0.20
N ASP A 38 -0.01 -8.67 -0.24
CA ASP A 38 -0.28 -9.33 -1.53
C ASP A 38 -0.04 -8.36 -2.71
N ASN A 39 0.00 -8.92 -3.93
CA ASN A 39 0.24 -8.17 -5.17
C ASN A 39 -1.05 -7.62 -5.81
N THR A 40 -2.11 -7.35 -5.02
CA THR A 40 -3.33 -6.74 -5.56
C THR A 40 -2.99 -5.41 -6.25
N PRO A 41 -3.55 -5.12 -7.44
CA PRO A 41 -3.17 -3.95 -8.25
C PRO A 41 -3.17 -2.59 -7.52
N ILE A 42 -3.98 -2.44 -6.48
CA ILE A 42 -4.03 -1.20 -5.68
C ILE A 42 -2.83 -1.05 -4.75
N TYR A 43 -2.23 -2.14 -4.27
CA TYR A 43 -1.11 -2.14 -3.31
C TYR A 43 0.25 -2.02 -4.01
N ILE A 44 0.36 -2.53 -5.23
CA ILE A 44 1.56 -2.40 -6.06
C ILE A 44 1.54 -1.15 -6.96
N ALA A 45 0.50 -0.31 -6.84
CA ALA A 45 0.39 0.92 -7.60
C ALA A 45 1.57 1.85 -7.30
N ASN A 46 2.10 2.53 -8.32
CA ASN A 46 3.24 3.45 -8.17
C ASN A 46 3.06 4.47 -7.04
N LYS A 47 1.82 4.90 -6.79
CA LYS A 47 1.50 5.84 -5.72
C LYS A 47 1.74 5.25 -4.33
N VAL A 48 1.49 3.96 -4.16
CA VAL A 48 1.74 3.22 -2.91
C VAL A 48 3.23 2.92 -2.76
N LYS A 49 3.90 2.47 -3.83
CA LYS A 49 5.37 2.29 -3.82
C LYS A 49 6.10 3.57 -3.40
N LYS A 50 5.70 4.70 -3.98
CA LYS A 50 6.23 6.01 -3.59
C LYS A 50 5.99 6.34 -2.11
N TRP A 51 4.84 5.96 -1.56
CA TRP A 51 4.57 6.16 -0.13
C TRP A 51 5.54 5.36 0.74
N PHE A 52 5.85 4.11 0.38
CA PHE A 52 6.85 3.30 1.09
C PHE A 52 8.26 3.91 0.98
N GLU A 53 8.67 4.34 -0.21
CA GLU A 53 9.95 5.03 -0.44
C GLU A 53 10.07 6.32 0.38
N ASP A 54 9.04 7.16 0.37
CA ASP A 54 9.01 8.44 1.09
C ASP A 54 9.06 8.24 2.62
N ASN A 55 8.69 7.06 3.12
CA ASN A 55 8.75 6.67 4.54
C ASN A 55 9.96 5.78 4.87
N GLY A 56 10.88 5.52 3.93
CA GLY A 56 12.09 4.74 4.16
C GLY A 56 11.83 3.25 4.41
N ILE A 57 10.72 2.71 3.90
CA ILE A 57 10.31 1.32 4.10
C ILE A 57 10.74 0.48 2.90
N ASP A 58 11.62 -0.49 3.14
CA ASP A 58 11.99 -1.46 2.11
C ASP A 58 10.85 -2.46 1.88
N THR A 59 10.32 -2.47 0.66
CA THR A 59 9.41 -3.50 0.18
C THR A 59 10.19 -4.47 -0.70
N SER A 60 10.27 -5.75 -0.32
CA SER A 60 10.75 -6.78 -1.24
C SER A 60 9.64 -7.07 -2.26
N ASP A 61 9.89 -6.78 -3.54
CA ASP A 61 9.01 -7.15 -4.67
C ASP A 61 8.87 -8.67 -4.85
#